data_AF-A0A428ZIE7-F1
#
_entry.id   AF-A0A428ZIE7-F1
#
_cell.length_a   1.000
_cell.length_b   1.000
_cell.length_c   1.000
_cell.angle_alpha   90.00
_cell.angle_beta   90.00
_cell.angle_gamma   90.00
#
_symmetry.space_group_name_H-M   'P 1'
#
loop_
_entity.id
_entity.type
_entity.pdbx_description
1 polymer ?
#
loop_
_entity_poly.entity_id
_entity_poly.type
_entity_poly.pdbx_seq_one_letter_code
_entity_poly.pdbx_strand_id
1 'polypeptide(L)'
;MGVIVFEINELVLNGFPRIDRDRVSESFQRELTRLLHVSPPSLESGRTVDVVSLPALPPTTSSRRLGEMLARAVHDGVTRA
;
A
#
# COMPACT_ATOMS: atom_id res chain seq x y z
N MET A 1 -5.98 13.37 -19.52
CA MET A 1 -6.13 12.57 -18.29
C MET A 1 -5.13 11.44 -18.38
N GLY A 2 -4.05 11.48 -17.59
CA GLY A 2 -3.03 10.44 -17.61
C GLY A 2 -3.51 9.17 -16.92
N VAL A 3 -3.05 8.01 -17.37
CA VAL A 3 -3.25 6.74 -16.68
C VAL A 3 -2.04 6.50 -15.79
N ILE A 4 -2.26 6.34 -14.48
CA ILE A 4 -1.21 5.91 -13.55
C ILE A 4 -1.31 4.39 -13.42
N VAL A 5 -0.27 3.69 -13.87
CA VAL A 5 -0.12 2.24 -13.65
C VAL A 5 0.77 2.05 -12.43
N PHE A 6 0.21 1.46 -11.37
CA PHE A 6 0.94 1.16 -10.15
C PHE A 6 1.11 -0.36 -10.06
N GLU A 7 2.36 -0.82 -10.22
CA GLU A 7 2.70 -2.24 -10.19
C GLU A 7 3.49 -2.56 -8.92
N ILE A 8 3.07 -3.62 -8.23
CA ILE A 8 3.77 -4.16 -7.07
C ILE A 8 4.19 -5.58 -7.46
N ASN A 9 5.48 -5.76 -7.70
CA ASN A 9 6.03 -7.06 -8.10
C ASN A 9 5.78 -8.15 -7.05
N GLU A 10 6.00 -7.82 -5.77
CA GLU A 10 5.79 -8.76 -4.67
C GLU A 10 5.40 -8.01 -3.39
N LEU A 11 4.40 -8.53 -2.66
CA LEU A 11 4.03 -8.06 -1.33
C LEU A 11 4.34 -9.17 -0.31
N VAL A 12 5.48 -9.06 0.36
CA VAL A 12 5.90 -10.04 1.37
C VAL A 12 5.42 -9.59 2.75
N LEU A 13 4.48 -10.35 3.34
CA LEU A 13 3.96 -10.11 4.69
C LEU A 13 4.52 -11.14 5.66
N ASN A 14 5.49 -10.73 6.47
CA ASN A 14 6.13 -11.55 7.50
C ASN A 14 5.74 -11.10 8.91
N GLY A 15 5.91 -11.98 9.91
CA GLY A 15 5.74 -11.63 11.32
C GLY A 15 4.31 -11.66 11.87
N PHE A 16 3.32 -12.11 11.09
CA PHE A 16 1.93 -12.25 11.56
C PHE A 16 1.54 -13.73 11.75
N PRO A 17 1.71 -14.31 12.95
CA PRO A 17 1.49 -15.75 13.16
C PRO A 17 0.02 -16.18 13.09
N ARG A 18 -0.94 -15.25 13.13
CA ARG A 18 -2.39 -15.55 13.17
C ARG A 18 -3.24 -14.74 12.18
N ILE A 19 -2.61 -14.06 11.23
CA ILE A 19 -3.32 -13.23 10.26
C ILE A 19 -3.40 -13.96 8.93
N ASP A 20 -4.62 -14.00 8.39
CA ASP A 20 -4.90 -14.46 7.03
C ASP A 20 -4.27 -13.47 6.03
N ARG A 21 -3.21 -13.91 5.35
CA ARG A 21 -2.39 -13.10 4.44
C ARG A 21 -3.11 -12.76 3.15
N ASP A 22 -3.96 -13.66 2.66
CA ASP A 22 -4.72 -13.43 1.44
C ASP A 22 -5.73 -12.30 1.67
N ARG A 23 -6.40 -12.30 2.82
CA ARG A 23 -7.29 -11.19 3.21
C ARG A 23 -6.56 -9.87 3.42
N VAL A 24 -5.32 -9.88 3.92
CA VAL A 24 -4.51 -8.65 4.02
C VAL A 24 -4.22 -8.13 2.62
N SER A 25 -3.73 -8.99 1.73
CA SER A 25 -3.34 -8.64 0.36
C SER A 25 -4.52 -8.09 -0.44
N GLU A 26 -5.67 -8.75 -0.35
CA GLU A 26 -6.91 -8.33 -1.02
C GLU A 26 -7.40 -6.97 -0.49
N SER A 27 -7.36 -6.76 0.83
CA SER A 27 -7.75 -5.48 1.45
C SER A 27 -6.78 -4.35 1.12
N PHE A 28 -5.48 -4.67 1.08
CA PHE A 28 -4.42 -3.76 0.67
C PHE A 28 -4.61 -3.30 -0.78
N GLN A 29 -4.78 -4.22 -1.73
CA GLN A 29 -4.95 -3.90 -3.14
C GLN A 29 -6.20 -3.04 -3.38
N ARG A 30 -7.33 -3.38 -2.74
CA ARG A 30 -8.57 -2.59 -2.83
C ARG A 30 -8.39 -1.18 -2.31
N GLU A 31 -7.79 -1.02 -1.13
CA GLU A 31 -7.60 0.30 -0.53
C GLU A 31 -6.59 1.14 -1.31
N LEU A 32 -5.48 0.56 -1.76
CA LEU A 32 -4.49 1.26 -2.57
C LEU A 32 -5.09 1.72 -3.89
N THR A 33 -5.84 0.86 -4.58
CA THR A 33 -6.57 1.21 -5.80
C THR A 33 -7.52 2.38 -5.55
N ARG A 34 -8.28 2.36 -4.45
CA ARG A 34 -9.17 3.47 -4.08
C ARG A 34 -8.39 4.77 -3.86
N LEU A 35 -7.28 4.72 -3.13
CA LEU A 35 -6.45 5.89 -2.84
C LEU A 35 -5.84 6.51 -4.10
N LEU A 36 -5.32 5.69 -5.01
CA LEU A 36 -4.77 6.16 -6.29
C LEU A 36 -5.81 6.85 -7.18
N HIS A 37 -7.08 6.41 -7.11
CA HIS A 37 -8.17 7.08 -7.82
C HIS A 37 -8.61 8.39 -7.17
N VAL A 38 -8.68 8.44 -5.84
CA VAL A 38 -9.16 9.62 -5.10
C VAL A 38 -8.09 10.72 -5.00
N SER A 39 -6.84 10.32 -4.80
CA SER A 39 -5.69 11.19 -4.59
C SER A 39 -4.47 10.61 -5.31
N PRO A 40 -4.38 10.77 -6.63
CA PRO A 40 -3.21 10.29 -7.37
C PRO A 40 -1.94 10.99 -6.88
N PRO A 41 -0.83 10.26 -6.70
CA PRO A 41 0.44 10.88 -6.34
C PRO A 41 0.95 11.73 -7.51
N SER A 42 1.56 12.88 -7.21
CA SER A 42 2.22 13.73 -8.20
C SER A 42 3.57 13.11 -8.59
N LEU A 43 3.54 12.02 -9.35
CA LEU A 43 4.74 11.39 -9.86
C LEU A 43 5.09 11.97 -11.23
N GLU A 44 6.28 12.58 -11.34
CA GLU A 44 6.92 12.85 -12.62
C GLU A 44 7.04 11.54 -13.42
N SER A 45 6.76 11.59 -14.73
CA SER A 45 6.87 10.40 -15.58
C SER A 45 8.29 9.83 -15.55
N GLY A 46 8.43 8.54 -15.23
CA GLY A 46 9.72 7.85 -15.16
C GLY A 46 10.40 7.86 -13.78
N ARG A 47 9.73 8.37 -12.73
CA ARG A 47 10.24 8.29 -11.36
C ARG A 47 10.17 6.86 -10.82
N THR A 48 11.29 6.37 -10.30
CA THR A 48 11.37 5.08 -9.58
C THR A 48 11.56 5.35 -8.09
N VAL A 49 10.75 4.69 -7.26
CA VAL A 49 10.90 4.73 -5.79
C VAL A 49 11.43 3.38 -5.35
N ASP A 50 12.72 3.32 -4.99
CA ASP A 50 13.42 2.07 -4.68
C ASP A 50 13.10 1.58 -3.26
N VAL A 51 12.96 2.51 -2.30
CA VAL A 51 12.62 2.20 -0.91
C VAL A 51 11.64 3.22 -0.35
N VAL A 52 10.59 2.72 0.32
CA VAL A 52 9.66 3.53 1.10
C VAL A 52 9.72 3.07 2.55
N SER A 53 10.09 3.97 3.45
CA SER A 53 9.97 3.74 4.90
C SER A 53 8.53 3.95 5.33
N LEU A 54 7.91 2.92 5.88
CA LEU A 54 6.54 2.99 6.39
C LEU A 54 6.54 3.45 7.86
N PRO A 55 5.57 4.29 8.28
CA PRO A 55 5.36 4.57 9.70
C PRO A 55 5.02 3.27 10.44
N ALA A 56 5.31 3.25 11.74
CA ALA A 56 4.88 2.15 12.60
C ALA A 56 3.37 1.98 12.52
N LEU A 57 2.93 0.76 12.18
CA LEU A 57 1.51 0.46 12.08
C LEU A 57 0.94 0.20 13.47
N PRO A 58 -0.18 0.85 13.84
CA PRO A 58 -0.93 0.49 15.04
C PRO A 58 -1.19 -1.02 15.12
N PRO A 59 -1.11 -1.61 16.32
CA PRO A 59 -1.37 -3.03 16.49
C PRO A 59 -2.82 -3.37 16.12
N THR A 60 -3.00 -4.44 15.34
CA THR A 60 -4.32 -4.95 14.99
C THR A 60 -4.29 -6.47 14.81
N THR A 61 -5.42 -7.11 15.08
CA THR A 61 -5.66 -8.54 14.81
C THR A 61 -6.52 -8.76 13.56
N SER A 62 -6.99 -7.69 12.92
CA SER A 62 -7.86 -7.77 11.74
C SER A 62 -7.03 -7.73 10.46
N SER A 63 -7.07 -8.81 9.67
CA SER A 63 -6.45 -8.86 8.33
C SER A 63 -6.87 -7.68 7.46
N ARG A 64 -8.16 -7.35 7.49
CA ARG A 64 -8.72 -6.24 6.70
C ARG A 64 -8.11 -4.90 7.09
N ARG A 65 -8.14 -4.56 8.38
CA ARG A 65 -7.58 -3.28 8.86
C ARG A 65 -6.08 -3.21 8.59
N LEU A 66 -5.35 -4.31 8.77
CA LEU A 66 -3.93 -4.35 8.46
C LEU A 66 -3.66 -4.01 6.99
N GLY A 67 -4.41 -4.63 6.06
CA GLY A 67 -4.29 -4.33 4.63
C GLY A 67 -4.59 -2.87 4.30
N GLU A 68 -5.66 -2.31 4.87
CA GLU A 68 -6.02 -0.88 4.70
C GLU A 68 -4.94 0.06 5.23
N MET A 69 -4.35 -0.25 6.39
CA MET A 69 -3.30 0.56 7.01
C MET A 69 -1.99 0.50 6.22
N LEU A 70 -1.62 -0.68 5.71
CA LEU A 70 -0.49 -0.86 4.81
C LEU A 70 -0.66 -0.02 3.52
N ALA A 71 -1.86 -0.05 2.93
CA ALA A 71 -2.14 0.68 1.69
C ALA A 71 -2.00 2.19 1.86
N ARG A 72 -2.50 2.71 2.99
CA ARG A 72 -2.34 4.13 3.35
C ARG A 72 -0.89 4.51 3.59
N ALA A 73 -0.14 3.66 4.30
CA ALA A 73 1.28 3.89 4.55
C ALA A 73 2.12 3.92 3.26
N VAL A 74 1.85 3.00 2.32
CA VAL A 74 2.50 2.97 1.00
C VAL A 74 2.11 4.20 0.17
N HIS A 75 0.82 4.53 0.11
CA HIS A 75 0.33 5.70 -0.62
C HIS A 75 0.94 7.00 -0.11
N ASP A 76 0.98 7.20 1.21
CA ASP A 76 1.65 8.35 1.84
C ASP A 76 3.14 8.39 1.49
N GLY A 77 3.82 7.24 1.57
CA GLY A 77 5.22 7.13 1.27
C GLY A 77 5.55 7.48 -0.19
N VAL A 78 4.76 7.00 -1.15
CA VAL A 78 4.92 7.34 -2.57
C VAL A 78 4.57 8.80 -2.86
N THR A 79 3.58 9.34 -2.17
CA THR A 79 3.15 10.75 -2.34
C THR A 79 4.19 11.74 -1.79
N ARG A 80 4.97 11.32 -0.79
CA ARG A 80 5.99 12.16 -0.13
C ARG A 80 7.41 11.91 -0.59
N ALA A 81 7.72 10.72 -1.10
CA ALA A 81 9.03 10.41 -1.67
C ALA A 81 9.29 11.35 -2.84
#